data_AF-A0AAU7CRL3-F1
#
_entry.id   AF-A0AAU7CRL3-F1
#
_cell.length_a   1.000
_cell.length_b   1.000
_cell.length_c   1.000
_cell.angle_alpha   90.00
_cell.angle_beta   90.00
_cell.angle_gamma   90.00
#
_symmetry.space_group_name_H-M   'P 1'
#
loop_
_entity.id
_entity.type
_entity.pdbx_description
1 polymer ?
#
loop_
_entity_poly.entity_id
_entity_poly.type
_entity_poly.pdbx_seq_one_letter_code
_entity_poly.pdbx_strand_id
1 'polypeptide(L)'
;MIALAISLADQNEKREAVRVLDRAVEHLPQAPYAYLKLAGLRQFKQPDDPRVEYMVQLANQGSLPRSELAMLHSALGEIFELFEDYDRAFYHYRSMNELSIRTFSLAQLRSDVDAVIGISTQELLIEKSRLSAPKAGENLLFVVGMPRSGSTLIEQILASHPHVHAVGESRALTRVSRRLPDRVGRRMGYPACVTHLDRATVAWASNFYLEEISAPAHDGLMIVDKTLDNHMELGLISILFPAAKIIHCRRNPLDTCISCYFQNFYMLRFAGSLGTIGMVYREYERMMAHWRAALPGSLYEVEYEAMVSNPYESTRRLLDACGLSWSPKCLDFHRTKRVIGTSSVDQVKRPIYTHSVARWKRYEQHIGQLLEIFPEQVRASGSPGLPRG
;
A
#
# COMPACT_ATOMS: atom_id res chain seq x y z
N MET A 1 -9.93 22.51 16.60
CA MET A 1 -10.90 21.40 16.70
C MET A 1 -10.51 20.22 15.82
N ILE A 2 -10.33 20.39 14.51
CA ILE A 2 -10.01 19.29 13.59
C ILE A 2 -8.70 18.55 13.95
N ALA A 3 -7.60 19.28 14.21
CA ALA A 3 -6.32 18.66 14.62
C ALA A 3 -6.42 17.82 15.91
N LEU A 4 -7.24 18.27 16.86
CA LEU A 4 -7.52 17.55 18.10
C LEU A 4 -8.29 16.25 17.82
N ALA A 5 -9.31 16.30 16.97
CA ALA A 5 -10.06 15.11 16.58
C ALA A 5 -9.20 14.06 15.87
N ILE A 6 -8.24 14.47 15.04
CA ILE A 6 -7.26 13.56 14.40
C ILE A 6 -6.45 12.84 15.48
N SER A 7 -5.86 13.59 16.41
CA SER A 7 -5.04 13.01 17.48
C SER A 7 -5.83 12.02 18.33
N LEU A 8 -7.08 12.35 18.68
CA LEU A 8 -7.98 11.46 19.42
C LEU A 8 -8.31 10.18 18.64
N ALA A 9 -8.60 10.28 17.34
CA ALA A 9 -8.84 9.11 16.49
C ALA A 9 -7.59 8.21 16.37
N ASP A 10 -6.41 8.83 16.29
CA ASP A 10 -5.13 8.12 16.24
C ASP A 10 -4.86 7.35 17.54
N GLN A 11 -5.21 7.93 18.68
CA GLN A 11 -5.15 7.31 20.02
C GLN A 11 -6.28 6.31 20.31
N ASN A 12 -7.13 6.01 19.31
CA ASN A 12 -8.29 5.11 19.42
C ASN A 12 -9.41 5.63 20.36
N GLU A 13 -9.41 6.93 20.68
CA GLU A 13 -10.46 7.61 21.44
C GLU A 13 -11.63 8.04 20.54
N LYS A 14 -12.20 7.06 19.82
CA LYS A 14 -13.19 7.32 18.75
C LYS A 14 -14.40 8.14 19.22
N ARG A 15 -14.92 7.90 20.42
CA ARG A 15 -16.10 8.62 20.94
C ARG A 15 -15.82 10.11 21.15
N GLU A 16 -14.64 10.47 21.62
CA GLU A 16 -14.25 11.87 21.82
C GLU A 16 -13.94 12.53 20.48
N ALA A 17 -13.25 11.82 19.58
CA ALA A 17 -13.00 12.30 18.22
C ALA A 17 -14.30 12.67 17.49
N VAL A 18 -15.33 11.82 17.58
CA VAL A 18 -16.65 12.09 16.99
C VAL A 18 -17.30 13.33 17.60
N ARG A 19 -17.34 13.45 18.93
CA ARG A 19 -17.89 14.64 19.61
C ARG A 19 -17.19 15.95 19.22
N VAL A 20 -15.88 15.91 18.94
CA VAL A 20 -15.13 17.08 18.46
C VAL A 20 -15.44 17.38 16.98
N LEU A 21 -15.62 16.35 16.15
CA LEU A 21 -15.96 16.50 14.73
C LEU A 21 -17.38 17.00 14.51
N ASP A 22 -18.36 16.49 15.28
CA ASP A 22 -19.74 16.95 15.22
C ASP A 22 -19.82 18.44 15.56
N ARG A 23 -19.16 18.88 16.65
CA ARG A 23 -19.03 20.31 16.97
C ARG A 23 -18.35 21.11 15.86
N ALA A 24 -17.35 20.54 15.19
CA ALA A 24 -16.66 21.23 14.10
C ALA A 24 -17.57 21.48 12.90
N VAL A 25 -18.41 20.51 12.50
CA VAL A 25 -19.35 20.69 11.39
C VAL A 25 -20.53 21.60 11.75
N GLU A 26 -20.92 21.69 13.03
CA GLU A 26 -21.90 22.67 13.51
C GLU A 26 -21.39 24.12 13.37
N HIS A 27 -20.13 24.37 13.72
CA HIS A 27 -19.54 25.72 13.73
C HIS A 27 -18.95 26.12 12.38
N LEU A 28 -18.46 25.15 11.59
CA LEU A 28 -17.87 25.35 10.28
C LEU A 28 -18.46 24.31 9.31
N PRO A 29 -19.71 24.51 8.83
CA PRO A 29 -20.38 23.55 7.95
C PRO A 29 -19.63 23.28 6.65
N GLN A 30 -18.85 24.24 6.16
CA GLN A 30 -18.02 24.10 4.96
C GLN A 30 -16.63 23.51 5.25
N ALA A 31 -16.54 22.49 6.12
CA ALA A 31 -15.28 21.82 6.46
C ALA A 31 -15.21 20.38 5.93
N PRO A 32 -14.87 20.16 4.63
CA PRO A 32 -14.80 18.83 4.01
C PRO A 32 -13.96 17.81 4.78
N TYR A 33 -12.88 18.27 5.42
CA TYR A 33 -12.02 17.39 6.20
C TYR A 33 -12.75 16.78 7.41
N ALA A 34 -13.64 17.53 8.07
CA ALA A 34 -14.41 17.02 9.20
C ALA A 34 -15.40 15.93 8.74
N TYR A 35 -16.09 16.16 7.62
CA TYR A 35 -16.97 15.16 7.01
C TYR A 35 -16.22 13.90 6.58
N LEU A 36 -15.05 14.04 5.96
CA LEU A 36 -14.21 12.91 5.58
C LEU A 36 -13.85 12.04 6.80
N LYS A 37 -13.53 12.66 7.94
CA LYS A 37 -13.26 11.91 9.18
C LYS A 37 -14.51 11.26 9.78
N LEU A 38 -15.66 11.93 9.77
CA LEU A 38 -16.93 11.34 10.22
C LEU A 38 -17.35 10.14 9.35
N ALA A 39 -17.13 10.22 8.04
CA ALA A 39 -17.39 9.14 7.09
C ALA A 39 -16.52 7.90 7.40
N GLY A 40 -15.19 8.09 7.52
CA GLY A 40 -14.25 7.00 7.86
C GLY A 40 -14.55 6.35 9.22
N LEU A 41 -15.03 7.14 10.19
CA LEU A 41 -15.50 6.67 11.49
C LEU A 41 -16.90 6.05 11.48
N ARG A 42 -17.58 5.98 10.32
CA ARG A 42 -18.93 5.41 10.13
C ARG A 42 -20.00 6.02 11.04
N GLN A 43 -19.99 7.35 11.16
CA GLN A 43 -20.94 8.08 12.00
C GLN A 43 -22.28 8.39 11.31
N PHE A 44 -22.35 8.27 9.99
CA PHE A 44 -23.61 8.35 9.26
C PHE A 44 -24.38 7.04 9.44
N LYS A 45 -25.62 7.12 9.95
CA LYS A 45 -26.44 5.95 10.30
C LYS A 45 -27.57 5.67 9.31
N GLN A 46 -27.94 6.66 8.52
CA GLN A 46 -29.01 6.59 7.54
C GLN A 46 -28.66 7.43 6.30
N PRO A 47 -29.15 7.04 5.11
CA PRO A 47 -28.83 7.71 3.85
C PRO A 47 -29.47 9.11 3.72
N ASP A 48 -30.52 9.39 4.48
CA ASP A 48 -31.29 10.63 4.55
C ASP A 48 -30.84 11.57 5.68
N ASP A 49 -29.64 11.35 6.23
CA ASP A 49 -29.04 12.27 7.20
C ASP A 49 -28.91 13.67 6.56
N PRO A 50 -29.49 14.74 7.16
CA PRO A 50 -29.47 16.08 6.58
C PRO A 50 -28.06 16.61 6.26
N ARG A 51 -27.04 16.12 6.99
CA ARG A 51 -25.64 16.46 6.72
C ARG A 51 -25.18 15.91 5.38
N VAL A 52 -25.65 14.73 4.96
CA VAL A 52 -25.32 14.13 3.67
C VAL A 52 -25.93 14.95 2.54
N GLU A 53 -27.19 15.37 2.68
CA GLU A 53 -27.85 16.26 1.71
C GLU A 53 -27.07 17.58 1.58
N TYR A 54 -26.70 18.19 2.71
CA TYR A 54 -25.88 19.40 2.72
C TYR A 54 -24.51 19.19 2.04
N MET A 55 -23.84 18.07 2.31
CA MET A 55 -22.57 17.71 1.65
C MET A 55 -22.75 17.60 0.12
N VAL A 56 -23.83 16.99 -0.36
CA VAL A 56 -24.14 16.90 -1.81
C VAL A 56 -24.37 18.30 -2.40
N GLN A 57 -25.15 19.15 -1.73
CA GLN A 57 -25.38 20.53 -2.16
C GLN A 57 -24.07 21.32 -2.25
N LEU A 58 -23.22 21.22 -1.22
CA LEU A 58 -21.92 21.90 -1.16
C LEU A 58 -20.96 21.41 -2.26
N ALA A 59 -20.97 20.11 -2.57
CA ALA A 59 -20.19 19.54 -3.67
C ALA A 59 -20.64 20.09 -5.04
N ASN A 60 -21.96 20.20 -5.25
CA ASN A 60 -22.55 20.70 -6.51
C ASN A 60 -22.37 22.20 -6.73
N GLN A 61 -22.31 22.99 -5.65
CA GLN A 61 -22.06 24.44 -5.75
C GLN A 61 -20.66 24.76 -6.29
N GLY A 62 -19.68 23.87 -6.08
CA GLY A 62 -18.32 24.05 -6.58
C GLY A 62 -17.57 25.27 -6.01
N SER A 63 -18.04 25.80 -4.88
CA SER A 63 -17.49 27.01 -4.24
C SER A 63 -16.18 26.78 -3.46
N LEU A 64 -15.86 25.52 -3.17
CA LEU A 64 -14.66 25.14 -2.44
C LEU A 64 -13.44 24.96 -3.36
N PRO A 65 -12.21 25.10 -2.85
CA PRO A 65 -11.00 24.72 -3.59
C PRO A 65 -11.07 23.27 -4.09
N ARG A 66 -10.46 22.98 -5.26
CA ARG A 66 -10.51 21.65 -5.88
C ARG A 66 -10.10 20.51 -4.94
N SER A 67 -9.06 20.72 -4.13
CA SER A 67 -8.60 19.72 -3.15
C SER A 67 -9.63 19.44 -2.06
N GLU A 68 -10.37 20.46 -1.64
CA GLU A 68 -11.42 20.37 -0.64
C GLU A 68 -12.69 19.73 -1.21
N LEU A 69 -13.07 20.08 -2.45
CA LEU A 69 -14.11 19.36 -3.19
C LEU A 69 -13.78 17.88 -3.36
N ALA A 70 -12.53 17.55 -3.70
CA ALA A 70 -12.10 16.15 -3.82
C ALA A 70 -12.23 15.40 -2.48
N MET A 71 -11.89 16.03 -1.34
CA MET A 71 -12.12 15.44 -0.01
C MET A 71 -13.61 15.23 0.27
N LEU A 72 -14.46 16.18 -0.10
CA LEU A 72 -15.91 16.09 0.08
C LEU A 72 -16.51 14.94 -0.75
N HIS A 73 -16.11 14.83 -2.02
CA HIS A 73 -16.48 13.71 -2.88
C HIS A 73 -15.95 12.37 -2.36
N SER A 74 -14.73 12.32 -1.81
CA SER A 74 -14.21 11.12 -1.15
C SER A 74 -15.12 10.70 0.02
N ALA A 75 -15.55 11.64 0.85
CA ALA A 75 -16.44 11.38 1.99
C ALA A 75 -17.81 10.88 1.53
N LEU A 76 -18.43 11.54 0.54
CA LEU A 76 -19.70 11.13 -0.04
C LEU A 76 -19.63 9.73 -0.66
N GLY A 77 -18.52 9.40 -1.35
CA GLY A 77 -18.28 8.06 -1.89
C GLY A 77 -18.31 6.98 -0.80
N GLU A 78 -17.62 7.21 0.33
CA GLU A 78 -17.63 6.29 1.48
C GLU A 78 -19.01 6.16 2.13
N ILE A 79 -19.76 7.25 2.22
CA ILE A 79 -21.10 7.26 2.81
C ILE A 79 -22.09 6.49 1.93
N PHE A 80 -22.13 6.75 0.63
CA PHE A 80 -23.03 6.03 -0.26
C PHE A 80 -22.67 4.55 -0.38
N GLU A 81 -21.38 4.19 -0.34
CA GLU A 81 -20.96 2.80 -0.27
C GLU A 81 -21.42 2.12 1.04
N LEU A 82 -21.35 2.84 2.18
CA LEU A 82 -21.83 2.32 3.46
C LEU A 82 -23.31 1.92 3.41
N PHE A 83 -24.11 2.60 2.60
CA PHE A 83 -25.53 2.33 2.37
C PHE A 83 -25.80 1.51 1.11
N GLU A 84 -24.76 0.90 0.53
CA GLU A 84 -24.83 0.03 -0.65
C GLU A 84 -25.39 0.71 -1.92
N ASP A 85 -25.36 2.05 -1.97
CA ASP A 85 -25.68 2.81 -3.18
C ASP A 85 -24.41 2.95 -4.03
N TYR A 86 -24.08 1.87 -4.73
CA TYR A 86 -22.82 1.76 -5.46
C TYR A 86 -22.73 2.74 -6.64
N ASP A 87 -23.85 3.13 -7.23
CA ASP A 87 -23.88 4.08 -8.36
C ASP A 87 -23.54 5.49 -7.90
N ARG A 88 -24.19 5.99 -6.83
CA ARG A 88 -23.81 7.30 -6.26
C ARG A 88 -22.42 7.26 -5.65
N ALA A 89 -22.05 6.16 -5.00
CA ALA A 89 -20.69 6.00 -4.48
C ALA A 89 -19.64 6.14 -5.60
N PHE A 90 -19.83 5.43 -6.71
CA PHE A 90 -18.90 5.48 -7.84
C PHE A 90 -18.88 6.86 -8.50
N TYR A 91 -20.03 7.51 -8.66
CA TYR A 91 -20.10 8.90 -9.14
C TYR A 91 -19.20 9.81 -8.32
N HIS A 92 -19.30 9.77 -6.99
CA HIS A 92 -18.49 10.62 -6.12
C HIS A 92 -17.00 10.22 -6.14
N TYR A 93 -16.65 8.94 -6.18
CA TYR A 93 -15.25 8.52 -6.35
C TYR A 93 -14.66 8.97 -7.69
N ARG A 94 -15.45 8.96 -8.77
CA ARG A 94 -15.02 9.47 -10.07
C ARG A 94 -14.76 10.97 -10.01
N SER A 95 -15.71 11.75 -9.48
CA SER A 95 -15.55 13.20 -9.32
C SER A 95 -14.35 13.58 -8.46
N MET A 96 -14.09 12.84 -7.37
CA MET A 96 -12.87 13.02 -6.56
C MET A 96 -11.60 12.91 -7.41
N ASN A 97 -11.51 11.88 -8.27
CA ASN A 97 -10.35 11.64 -9.10
C ASN A 97 -10.20 12.66 -10.23
N GLU A 98 -11.31 13.09 -10.85
CA GLU A 98 -11.31 14.15 -11.88
C GLU A 98 -10.89 15.52 -11.31
N LEU A 99 -11.19 15.78 -10.05
CA LEU A 99 -10.75 17.00 -9.35
C LEU A 99 -9.25 17.00 -9.04
N SER A 100 -8.65 15.82 -8.89
CA SER A 100 -7.24 15.63 -8.56
C SER A 100 -6.34 15.74 -9.80
N ILE A 101 -5.60 16.84 -9.94
CA ILE A 101 -4.60 16.97 -11.01
C ILE A 101 -3.42 16.06 -10.70
N ARG A 102 -3.15 15.07 -11.55
CA ARG A 102 -2.05 14.11 -11.38
C ARG A 102 -1.28 13.95 -12.68
N THR A 103 0.01 14.27 -12.66
CA THR A 103 0.92 14.01 -13.79
C THR A 103 1.61 12.67 -13.58
N PHE A 104 1.38 11.72 -14.47
CA PHE A 104 2.00 10.40 -14.46
C PHE A 104 2.36 9.96 -15.88
N SER A 105 3.55 9.40 -16.07
CA SER A 105 4.00 8.88 -17.37
C SER A 105 4.13 7.37 -17.29
N LEU A 106 3.20 6.66 -17.93
CA LEU A 106 3.28 5.21 -18.05
C LEU A 106 4.48 4.77 -18.90
N ALA A 107 4.86 5.57 -19.91
CA ALA A 107 6.04 5.30 -20.72
C ALA A 107 7.32 5.37 -19.88
N GLN A 108 7.42 6.33 -18.96
CA GLN A 108 8.56 6.38 -18.04
C GLN A 108 8.58 5.17 -17.10
N LEU A 109 7.44 4.81 -16.49
CA LEU A 109 7.36 3.62 -15.64
C LEU A 109 7.81 2.37 -16.40
N ARG A 110 7.34 2.17 -17.63
CA ARG A 110 7.75 1.06 -18.49
C ARG A 110 9.26 1.04 -18.71
N SER A 111 9.84 2.18 -19.08
CA SER A 111 11.29 2.31 -19.25
C SER A 111 12.05 1.97 -17.96
N ASP A 112 11.55 2.40 -16.80
CA ASP A 112 12.19 2.13 -15.51
C ASP A 112 12.13 0.64 -15.16
N VAL A 113 10.97 0.00 -15.38
CA VAL A 113 10.76 -1.44 -15.18
C VAL A 113 11.66 -2.26 -16.13
N ASP A 114 11.74 -1.88 -17.40
CA ASP A 114 12.59 -2.54 -18.38
C ASP A 114 14.08 -2.43 -18.01
N ALA A 115 14.52 -1.27 -17.52
CA ALA A 115 15.88 -1.07 -17.05
C ALA A 115 16.20 -1.94 -15.82
N VAL A 116 15.26 -2.04 -14.86
CA VAL A 116 15.43 -2.87 -13.66
C VAL A 116 15.51 -4.36 -14.03
N ILE A 117 14.56 -4.85 -14.85
CA ILE A 117 14.53 -6.24 -15.32
C ILE A 117 15.79 -6.57 -16.13
N GLY A 118 16.21 -5.66 -17.02
CA GLY A 118 17.35 -5.88 -17.91
C GLY A 118 18.70 -5.93 -17.18
N ILE A 119 18.86 -5.17 -16.09
CA ILE A 119 20.10 -5.17 -15.30
C ILE A 119 20.11 -6.30 -14.27
N SER A 120 18.98 -6.61 -13.64
CA SER A 120 18.94 -7.45 -12.44
C SER A 120 18.86 -8.95 -12.75
N THR A 121 19.76 -9.46 -13.59
CA THR A 121 19.79 -10.91 -13.90
C THR A 121 20.23 -11.72 -12.68
N GLN A 122 19.78 -12.97 -12.61
CA GLN A 122 20.13 -13.87 -11.50
C GLN A 122 21.66 -13.99 -11.33
N GLU A 123 22.39 -14.07 -12.44
CA GLU A 123 23.86 -14.18 -12.45
C GLU A 123 24.51 -12.95 -11.84
N LEU A 124 24.07 -11.75 -12.22
CA LEU A 124 24.61 -10.50 -11.68
C LEU A 124 24.30 -10.38 -10.18
N LEU A 125 23.07 -10.71 -9.76
CA LEU A 125 22.69 -10.64 -8.35
C LEU A 125 23.51 -11.61 -7.50
N ILE A 126 23.73 -12.84 -7.97
CA ILE A 126 24.60 -13.82 -7.30
C ILE A 126 26.04 -13.31 -7.25
N GLU A 127 26.58 -12.77 -8.35
CA GLU A 127 27.93 -12.20 -8.38
C GLU A 127 28.09 -11.08 -7.36
N LYS A 128 27.19 -10.09 -7.37
CA LYS A 128 27.27 -8.90 -6.54
C LYS A 128 26.93 -9.16 -5.08
N SER A 129 26.05 -10.11 -4.76
CA SER A 129 25.75 -10.49 -3.37
C SER A 129 26.98 -11.00 -2.60
N ARG A 130 27.99 -11.57 -3.30
CA ARG A 130 29.28 -12.00 -2.70
C ARG A 130 30.13 -10.84 -2.18
N LEU A 131 29.76 -9.60 -2.51
CA LEU A 131 30.39 -8.40 -1.96
C LEU A 131 29.96 -8.15 -0.51
N SER A 132 28.79 -8.66 -0.11
CA SER A 132 28.25 -8.63 1.25
C SER A 132 28.65 -9.86 2.07
N ALA A 133 28.50 -9.78 3.39
CA ALA A 133 28.64 -10.95 4.26
C ALA A 133 27.46 -11.92 4.03
N PRO A 134 27.67 -13.25 4.05
CA PRO A 134 26.60 -14.23 3.77
C PRO A 134 25.36 -14.12 4.68
N LYS A 135 25.56 -13.68 5.94
CA LYS A 135 24.48 -13.49 6.92
C LYS A 135 23.95 -12.05 6.99
N ALA A 136 24.43 -11.15 6.14
CA ALA A 136 23.98 -9.77 6.17
C ALA A 136 22.46 -9.70 5.93
N GLY A 137 21.75 -9.06 6.87
CA GLY A 137 20.31 -8.92 6.85
C GLY A 137 19.51 -10.15 7.33
N GLU A 138 20.12 -11.10 8.05
CA GLU A 138 19.39 -12.26 8.61
C GLU A 138 18.25 -11.86 9.56
N ASN A 139 18.30 -10.64 10.11
CA ASN A 139 17.28 -10.03 10.94
C ASN A 139 16.40 -9.00 10.20
N LEU A 140 16.44 -8.96 8.86
CA LEU A 140 15.66 -8.01 8.05
C LEU A 140 14.55 -8.73 7.27
N LEU A 141 13.35 -8.15 7.34
CA LEU A 141 12.19 -8.53 6.54
C LEU A 141 11.72 -7.32 5.73
N PHE A 142 11.56 -7.51 4.43
CA PHE A 142 11.01 -6.50 3.53
C PHE A 142 9.59 -6.90 3.13
N VAL A 143 8.59 -6.08 3.44
CA VAL A 143 7.21 -6.30 3.01
C VAL A 143 6.91 -5.38 1.83
N VAL A 144 6.72 -5.98 0.66
CA VAL A 144 6.43 -5.29 -0.60
C VAL A 144 5.07 -5.69 -1.14
N GLY A 145 4.54 -4.89 -2.06
CA GLY A 145 3.22 -5.12 -2.64
C GLY A 145 2.75 -3.91 -3.42
N MET A 146 1.70 -4.08 -4.22
CA MET A 146 0.94 -2.91 -4.68
C MET A 146 0.28 -2.20 -3.50
N PRO A 147 0.09 -0.87 -3.55
CA PRO A 147 -0.81 -0.20 -2.62
C PRO A 147 -2.16 -0.92 -2.57
N ARG A 148 -2.73 -1.04 -1.37
CA ARG A 148 -4.04 -1.70 -1.14
C ARG A 148 -4.04 -3.23 -1.33
N SER A 149 -2.88 -3.88 -1.40
CA SER A 149 -2.73 -5.36 -1.44
C SER A 149 -2.75 -6.05 -0.06
N GLY A 150 -2.95 -5.31 1.03
CA GLY A 150 -2.96 -5.87 2.39
C GLY A 150 -1.62 -5.85 3.12
N SER A 151 -0.59 -5.21 2.58
CA SER A 151 0.74 -5.10 3.24
C SER A 151 0.71 -4.49 4.64
N THR A 152 -0.17 -3.53 4.92
CA THR A 152 -0.36 -3.00 6.29
C THR A 152 -0.88 -4.07 7.24
N LEU A 153 -1.80 -4.94 6.80
CA LEU A 153 -2.29 -6.04 7.63
C LEU A 153 -1.15 -7.00 7.98
N ILE A 154 -0.34 -7.37 6.98
CA ILE A 154 0.84 -8.23 7.16
C ILE A 154 1.83 -7.60 8.13
N GLU A 155 2.16 -6.33 7.94
CA GLU A 155 3.02 -5.60 8.86
C GLU A 155 2.47 -5.59 10.30
N GLN A 156 1.17 -5.38 10.49
CA GLN A 156 0.57 -5.37 11.83
C GLN A 156 0.59 -6.75 12.49
N ILE A 157 0.31 -7.82 11.73
CA ILE A 157 0.42 -9.20 12.22
C ILE A 157 1.85 -9.47 12.70
N LEU A 158 2.85 -9.13 11.89
CA LEU A 158 4.26 -9.29 12.24
C LEU A 158 4.68 -8.42 13.42
N ALA A 159 4.33 -7.14 13.41
CA ALA A 159 4.67 -6.18 14.48
C ALA A 159 4.04 -6.52 15.84
N SER A 160 3.05 -7.40 15.87
CA SER A 160 2.44 -7.90 17.12
C SER A 160 3.23 -9.06 17.74
N HIS A 161 4.20 -9.61 17.00
CA HIS A 161 5.12 -10.62 17.51
C HIS A 161 6.15 -9.98 18.47
N PRO A 162 6.43 -10.59 19.64
CA PRO A 162 7.31 -9.98 20.66
C PRO A 162 8.76 -9.77 20.21
N HIS A 163 9.23 -10.52 19.21
CA HIS A 163 10.59 -10.44 18.66
C HIS A 163 10.65 -9.68 17.32
N VAL A 164 9.64 -8.89 16.99
CA VAL A 164 9.59 -8.11 15.75
C VAL A 164 9.48 -6.63 16.07
N HIS A 165 10.28 -5.83 15.38
CA HIS A 165 10.13 -4.39 15.31
C HIS A 165 9.79 -3.99 13.88
N ALA A 166 8.72 -3.23 13.68
CA ALA A 166 8.36 -2.75 12.36
C ALA A 166 8.59 -1.25 12.27
N VAL A 167 9.32 -0.81 11.24
CA VAL A 167 9.73 0.59 11.05
C VAL A 167 8.73 1.40 10.23
N GLY A 168 7.80 0.74 9.55
CA GLY A 168 6.83 1.39 8.66
C GLY A 168 7.40 1.61 7.26
N GLU A 169 6.86 2.62 6.57
CA GLU A 169 7.37 3.03 5.26
C GLU A 169 8.61 3.92 5.42
N SER A 170 9.73 3.45 4.86
CA SER A 170 11.02 4.13 4.90
C SER A 170 11.42 4.63 3.52
N ARG A 171 12.17 5.74 3.48
CA ARG A 171 12.83 6.23 2.24
C ARG A 171 14.28 5.79 2.16
N ALA A 172 14.76 4.95 3.07
CA ALA A 172 16.17 4.57 3.20
C ALA A 172 16.71 3.97 1.89
N LEU A 173 16.04 2.95 1.32
CA LEU A 173 16.49 2.33 0.07
C LEU A 173 16.47 3.30 -1.11
N THR A 174 15.41 4.12 -1.26
CA THR A 174 15.37 5.15 -2.31
C THR A 174 16.50 6.18 -2.14
N ARG A 175 16.91 6.50 -0.90
CA ARG A 175 18.07 7.38 -0.65
C ARG A 175 19.38 6.70 -0.99
N VAL A 176 19.51 5.40 -0.72
CA VAL A 176 20.66 4.59 -1.16
C VAL A 176 20.75 4.60 -2.68
N SER A 177 19.69 4.18 -3.38
CA SER A 177 19.69 4.03 -4.84
C SER A 177 20.00 5.34 -5.57
N ARG A 178 19.52 6.47 -5.05
CA ARG A 178 19.83 7.82 -5.58
C ARG A 178 21.28 8.26 -5.41
N ARG A 179 21.96 7.79 -4.35
CA ARG A 179 23.36 8.16 -4.04
C ARG A 179 24.38 7.17 -4.60
N LEU A 180 23.94 5.96 -4.98
CA LEU A 180 24.81 4.94 -5.57
C LEU A 180 25.59 5.45 -6.80
N PRO A 181 25.00 6.17 -7.78
CA PRO A 181 25.74 6.71 -8.93
C PRO A 181 26.98 7.52 -8.53
N ASP A 182 26.84 8.43 -7.57
CA ASP A 182 27.92 9.29 -7.10
C ASP A 182 29.01 8.48 -6.38
N ARG A 183 28.61 7.46 -5.63
CA ARG A 183 29.53 6.56 -4.91
C ARG A 183 30.32 5.65 -5.84
N VAL A 184 29.69 5.16 -6.90
CA VAL A 184 30.35 4.36 -7.96
C VAL A 184 31.33 5.23 -8.76
N GLY A 185 31.12 6.56 -8.79
CA GLY A 185 32.04 7.50 -9.45
C GLY A 185 32.03 7.39 -10.97
N ARG A 186 30.94 6.89 -11.56
CA ARG A 186 30.75 6.73 -13.01
C ARG A 186 29.51 7.46 -13.48
N ARG A 187 29.49 7.89 -14.74
CA ARG A 187 28.33 8.53 -15.39
C ARG A 187 27.22 7.51 -15.73
N MET A 188 26.67 6.86 -14.70
CA MET A 188 25.59 5.88 -14.84
C MET A 188 24.59 6.04 -13.70
N GLY A 189 23.30 6.15 -14.04
CA GLY A 189 22.22 6.15 -13.06
C GLY A 189 21.91 4.77 -12.49
N TYR A 190 21.07 4.72 -11.46
CA TYR A 190 20.39 3.49 -11.05
C TYR A 190 19.35 3.11 -12.12
N PRO A 191 19.17 1.82 -12.47
CA PRO A 191 19.84 0.63 -11.90
C PRO A 191 21.20 0.28 -12.53
N ALA A 192 21.59 0.90 -13.65
CA ALA A 192 22.80 0.52 -14.39
C ALA A 192 24.10 0.55 -13.55
N CYS A 193 24.21 1.46 -12.59
CA CYS A 193 25.37 1.56 -11.70
C CYS A 193 25.62 0.30 -10.84
N VAL A 194 24.61 -0.56 -10.65
CA VAL A 194 24.71 -1.82 -9.88
C VAL A 194 25.77 -2.77 -10.44
N THR A 195 26.00 -2.74 -11.75
CA THR A 195 27.02 -3.57 -12.42
C THR A 195 28.45 -3.28 -11.97
N HIS A 196 28.69 -2.11 -11.37
CA HIS A 196 30.02 -1.64 -10.96
C HIS A 196 30.16 -1.50 -9.44
N LEU A 197 29.25 -2.07 -8.65
CA LEU A 197 29.40 -2.09 -7.20
C LEU A 197 30.66 -2.88 -6.80
N ASP A 198 31.37 -2.33 -5.81
CA ASP A 198 32.47 -2.97 -5.12
C ASP A 198 32.14 -3.17 -3.62
N ARG A 199 33.03 -3.84 -2.88
CA ARG A 199 32.81 -4.13 -1.46
C ARG A 199 32.65 -2.86 -0.63
N ALA A 200 33.41 -1.81 -0.92
CA ALA A 200 33.36 -0.56 -0.18
C ALA A 200 32.01 0.15 -0.37
N THR A 201 31.50 0.19 -1.59
CA THR A 201 30.21 0.78 -1.93
C THR A 201 29.06 -0.01 -1.32
N VAL A 202 29.12 -1.36 -1.37
CA VAL A 202 28.12 -2.24 -0.75
C VAL A 202 28.11 -2.09 0.77
N ALA A 203 29.28 -2.05 1.41
CA ALA A 203 29.38 -1.82 2.86
C ALA A 203 28.81 -0.45 3.25
N TRP A 204 29.14 0.61 2.49
CA TRP A 204 28.56 1.93 2.70
C TRP A 204 27.04 1.92 2.56
N ALA A 205 26.51 1.33 1.48
CA ALA A 205 25.07 1.31 1.19
C ALA A 205 24.29 0.54 2.26
N SER A 206 24.84 -0.59 2.72
CA SER A 206 24.26 -1.41 3.79
C SER A 206 24.22 -0.65 5.10
N ASN A 207 25.35 -0.04 5.51
CA ASN A 207 25.41 0.76 6.74
C ASN A 207 24.49 1.97 6.68
N PHE A 208 24.46 2.68 5.55
CA PHE A 208 23.58 3.82 5.36
C PHE A 208 22.10 3.43 5.48
N TYR A 209 21.70 2.30 4.89
CA TYR A 209 20.34 1.78 5.05
C TYR A 209 20.04 1.49 6.52
N LEU A 210 20.92 0.72 7.18
CA LEU A 210 20.74 0.30 8.57
C LEU A 210 20.66 1.48 9.53
N GLU A 211 21.47 2.53 9.34
CA GLU A 211 21.43 3.76 10.14
C GLU A 211 20.09 4.52 9.99
N GLU A 212 19.50 4.54 8.79
CA GLU A 212 18.22 5.23 8.56
C GLU A 212 17.02 4.45 9.11
N ILE A 213 17.09 3.12 9.17
CA ILE A 213 16.00 2.28 9.69
C ILE A 213 16.18 1.86 11.15
N SER A 214 17.39 1.93 11.70
CA SER A 214 17.74 1.45 13.04
C SER A 214 18.24 2.61 13.90
N ALA A 215 17.34 3.24 14.66
CA ALA A 215 17.77 3.89 15.90
C ALA A 215 18.23 2.81 16.91
N PRO A 216 19.16 3.10 17.84
CA PRO A 216 19.93 2.10 18.62
C PRO A 216 19.17 1.23 19.65
N ALA A 217 17.89 0.91 19.45
CA ALA A 217 17.01 0.26 20.43
C ALA A 217 16.46 -1.13 20.02
N HIS A 218 17.01 -1.78 18.99
CA HIS A 218 16.40 -2.97 18.37
C HIS A 218 17.32 -4.20 18.30
N ASP A 219 18.37 -4.25 19.12
CA ASP A 219 19.29 -5.40 19.18
C ASP A 219 18.53 -6.71 19.43
N GLY A 220 18.78 -7.69 18.56
CA GLY A 220 18.19 -9.03 18.63
C GLY A 220 16.75 -9.16 18.12
N LEU A 221 16.14 -8.08 17.60
CA LEU A 221 14.80 -8.14 16.98
C LEU A 221 14.89 -8.33 15.47
N MET A 222 13.85 -8.95 14.92
CA MET A 222 13.58 -8.97 13.49
C MET A 222 13.00 -7.61 13.06
N ILE A 223 13.64 -6.92 12.14
CA ILE A 223 13.23 -5.60 11.67
C ILE A 223 12.40 -5.75 10.39
N VAL A 224 11.18 -5.22 10.40
CA VAL A 224 10.26 -5.21 9.25
C VAL A 224 10.22 -3.81 8.63
N ASP A 225 10.76 -3.69 7.42
CA ASP A 225 10.59 -2.54 6.53
C ASP A 225 9.43 -2.84 5.58
N LYS A 226 8.30 -2.17 5.79
CA LYS A 226 7.15 -2.25 4.90
C LYS A 226 7.10 -1.00 4.06
N THR A 227 7.72 -1.07 2.88
CA THR A 227 7.70 0.01 1.89
C THR A 227 7.28 -0.60 0.55
N LEU A 228 6.12 -0.17 0.07
CA LEU A 228 5.48 -0.76 -1.11
C LEU A 228 6.38 -0.70 -2.34
N ASP A 229 7.01 0.47 -2.57
CA ASP A 229 7.81 0.78 -3.75
C ASP A 229 9.16 0.06 -3.78
N ASN A 230 9.60 -0.56 -2.67
CA ASN A 230 10.84 -1.35 -2.61
C ASN A 230 10.86 -2.52 -3.62
N HIS A 231 9.72 -2.85 -4.22
CA HIS A 231 9.66 -3.79 -5.34
C HIS A 231 10.53 -3.35 -6.54
N MET A 232 10.87 -2.06 -6.69
CA MET A 232 11.82 -1.55 -7.70
C MET A 232 13.29 -1.76 -7.30
N GLU A 233 13.56 -2.09 -6.04
CA GLU A 233 14.89 -2.23 -5.44
C GLU A 233 15.18 -3.63 -4.90
N LEU A 234 14.38 -4.66 -5.21
CA LEU A 234 14.62 -6.03 -4.71
C LEU A 234 16.00 -6.58 -5.12
N GLY A 235 16.45 -6.27 -6.34
CA GLY A 235 17.81 -6.60 -6.77
C GLY A 235 18.87 -5.98 -5.86
N LEU A 236 18.73 -4.70 -5.51
CA LEU A 236 19.64 -4.04 -4.57
C LEU A 236 19.56 -4.65 -3.16
N ILE A 237 18.36 -4.93 -2.65
CA ILE A 237 18.16 -5.62 -1.36
C ILE A 237 18.94 -6.94 -1.34
N SER A 238 18.82 -7.76 -2.39
CA SER A 238 19.52 -9.06 -2.46
C SER A 238 21.05 -8.95 -2.47
N ILE A 239 21.58 -7.83 -2.97
CA ILE A 239 23.02 -7.54 -2.97
C ILE A 239 23.47 -7.11 -1.58
N LEU A 240 22.77 -6.16 -0.96
CA LEU A 240 23.15 -5.60 0.35
C LEU A 240 22.91 -6.60 1.49
N PHE A 241 21.82 -7.36 1.39
CA PHE A 241 21.29 -8.21 2.46
C PHE A 241 20.90 -9.60 1.92
N PRO A 242 21.87 -10.43 1.51
CA PRO A 242 21.60 -11.75 0.92
C PRO A 242 20.83 -12.71 1.82
N ALA A 243 20.83 -12.51 3.15
CA ALA A 243 20.08 -13.33 4.10
C ALA A 243 18.70 -12.74 4.46
N ALA A 244 18.34 -11.56 3.96
CA ALA A 244 17.04 -10.96 4.21
C ALA A 244 15.93 -11.73 3.48
N LYS A 245 14.73 -11.70 4.07
CA LYS A 245 13.54 -12.30 3.46
C LYS A 245 12.62 -11.21 2.92
N ILE A 246 11.98 -11.50 1.80
CA ILE A 246 11.04 -10.61 1.14
C ILE A 246 9.65 -11.23 1.21
N ILE A 247 8.69 -10.50 1.76
CA ILE A 247 7.28 -10.88 1.79
C ILE A 247 6.57 -10.07 0.71
N HIS A 248 6.06 -10.74 -0.30
CA HIS A 248 5.27 -10.14 -1.36
C HIS A 248 3.78 -10.29 -1.05
N CYS A 249 3.10 -9.18 -0.79
CA CYS A 249 1.65 -9.15 -0.60
C CYS A 249 0.96 -9.11 -1.97
N ARG A 250 0.17 -10.14 -2.25
CA ARG A 250 -0.62 -10.26 -3.46
C ARG A 250 -2.10 -10.29 -3.14
N ARG A 251 -2.90 -9.68 -4.01
CA ARG A 251 -4.34 -9.58 -3.89
C ARG A 251 -4.93 -9.62 -5.30
N ASN A 252 -6.21 -9.96 -5.42
CA ASN A 252 -6.92 -9.85 -6.70
C ASN A 252 -6.68 -8.46 -7.34
N PRO A 253 -6.27 -8.41 -8.63
CA PRO A 253 -5.92 -7.16 -9.30
C PRO A 253 -7.11 -6.21 -9.39
N LEU A 254 -8.33 -6.69 -9.67
CA LEU A 254 -9.51 -5.84 -9.75
C LEU A 254 -9.81 -5.16 -8.40
N ASP A 255 -9.79 -5.94 -7.31
CA ASP A 255 -9.97 -5.40 -5.95
C ASP A 255 -8.87 -4.42 -5.55
N THR A 256 -7.63 -4.66 -5.98
CA THR A 256 -6.51 -3.77 -5.71
C THR A 256 -6.67 -2.46 -6.47
N CYS A 257 -6.98 -2.53 -7.76
CA CYS A 257 -7.15 -1.36 -8.62
C CYS A 257 -8.33 -0.48 -8.16
N ILE A 258 -9.49 -1.05 -7.88
CA ILE A 258 -10.63 -0.28 -7.38
C ILE A 258 -10.36 0.31 -5.99
N SER A 259 -9.67 -0.44 -5.11
CA SER A 259 -9.30 0.09 -3.80
C SER A 259 -8.29 1.22 -3.92
N CYS A 260 -7.43 1.25 -4.94
CA CYS A 260 -6.56 2.38 -5.21
C CYS A 260 -7.35 3.60 -5.70
N TYR A 261 -8.29 3.37 -6.61
CA TYR A 261 -9.13 4.40 -7.22
C TYR A 261 -10.03 5.11 -6.20
N PHE A 262 -10.55 4.37 -5.21
CA PHE A 262 -11.42 4.92 -4.15
C PHE A 262 -10.68 5.67 -3.04
N GLN A 263 -9.39 5.95 -3.21
CA GLN A 263 -8.58 6.66 -2.22
C GLN A 263 -8.06 7.97 -2.80
N ASN A 264 -8.19 9.05 -2.03
CA ASN A 264 -7.66 10.35 -2.38
C ASN A 264 -6.13 10.43 -2.17
N PHE A 265 -5.37 9.66 -2.95
CA PHE A 265 -3.93 9.64 -2.87
C PHE A 265 -3.30 10.91 -3.43
N TYR A 266 -2.53 11.62 -2.60
CA TYR A 266 -1.69 12.72 -3.05
C TYR A 266 -0.39 12.22 -3.71
N MET A 267 0.22 11.16 -3.17
CA MET A 267 1.53 10.66 -3.60
C MET A 267 1.44 9.66 -4.77
N LEU A 268 0.38 8.86 -4.84
CA LEU A 268 0.20 7.85 -5.90
C LEU A 268 -0.46 8.47 -7.13
N ARG A 269 0.37 9.11 -7.96
CA ARG A 269 -0.09 9.88 -9.12
C ARG A 269 -0.83 9.04 -10.18
N PHE A 270 -0.55 7.74 -10.28
CA PHE A 270 -1.25 6.84 -11.19
C PHE A 270 -2.69 6.52 -10.76
N ALA A 271 -3.04 6.73 -9.49
CA ALA A 271 -4.30 6.26 -8.91
C ALA A 271 -5.55 7.08 -9.28
N GLY A 272 -5.46 7.97 -10.28
CA GLY A 272 -6.56 8.85 -10.71
C GLY A 272 -7.40 8.31 -11.86
N SER A 273 -7.02 7.19 -12.48
CA SER A 273 -7.72 6.59 -13.62
C SER A 273 -7.69 5.08 -13.51
N LEU A 274 -8.84 4.43 -13.71
CA LEU A 274 -8.94 2.97 -13.69
C LEU A 274 -8.02 2.33 -14.73
N GLY A 275 -8.06 2.81 -15.99
CA GLY A 275 -7.16 2.34 -17.05
C GLY A 275 -5.68 2.49 -16.68
N THR A 276 -5.27 3.66 -16.17
CA THR A 276 -3.87 3.89 -15.76
C THR A 276 -3.46 2.96 -14.62
N ILE A 277 -4.31 2.78 -13.59
CA ILE A 277 -4.01 1.87 -12.48
C ILE A 277 -3.86 0.43 -12.99
N GLY A 278 -4.76 -0.03 -13.87
CA GLY A 278 -4.68 -1.36 -14.44
C GLY A 278 -3.38 -1.58 -15.23
N MET A 279 -2.97 -0.61 -16.04
CA MET A 279 -1.71 -0.69 -16.78
C MET A 279 -0.50 -0.69 -15.85
N VAL A 280 -0.47 0.15 -14.81
CA VAL A 280 0.59 0.13 -13.79
C VAL A 280 0.66 -1.22 -13.08
N TYR A 281 -0.49 -1.81 -12.76
CA TYR A 281 -0.52 -3.13 -12.13
C TYR A 281 0.03 -4.21 -13.07
N ARG A 282 -0.19 -4.13 -14.40
CA ARG A 282 0.45 -5.05 -15.37
C ARG A 282 1.98 -4.92 -15.41
N GLU A 283 2.49 -3.69 -15.34
CA GLU A 283 3.95 -3.47 -15.24
C GLU A 283 4.50 -4.04 -13.92
N TYR A 284 3.76 -3.86 -12.81
CA TYR A 284 4.07 -4.47 -11.52
C TYR A 284 4.08 -6.01 -11.58
N GLU A 285 3.08 -6.65 -12.22
CA GLU A 285 3.06 -8.10 -12.41
C GLU A 285 4.26 -8.60 -13.21
N ARG A 286 4.64 -7.88 -14.28
CA ARG A 286 5.82 -8.22 -15.10
C ARG A 286 7.10 -8.19 -14.26
N MET A 287 7.25 -7.17 -13.43
CA MET A 287 8.39 -7.04 -12.52
C MET A 287 8.40 -8.10 -11.42
N MET A 288 7.27 -8.37 -10.77
CA MET A 288 7.22 -9.43 -9.74
C MET A 288 7.42 -10.83 -10.34
N ALA A 289 7.03 -11.06 -11.61
CA ALA A 289 7.37 -12.28 -12.33
C ALA A 289 8.88 -12.41 -12.55
N HIS A 290 9.56 -11.33 -12.92
CA HIS A 290 11.02 -11.31 -12.99
C HIS A 290 11.66 -11.62 -11.63
N TRP A 291 11.21 -10.98 -10.55
CA TRP A 291 11.79 -11.21 -9.23
C TRP A 291 11.61 -12.64 -8.70
N ARG A 292 10.47 -13.29 -8.98
CA ARG A 292 10.29 -14.71 -8.66
C ARG A 292 11.31 -15.61 -9.36
N ALA A 293 11.71 -15.26 -10.58
CA ALA A 293 12.74 -16.00 -11.32
C ALA A 293 14.16 -15.64 -10.86
N ALA A 294 14.45 -14.36 -10.63
CA ALA A 294 15.79 -13.87 -10.32
C ALA A 294 16.21 -14.08 -8.85
N LEU A 295 15.25 -14.22 -7.92
CA LEU A 295 15.47 -14.36 -6.47
C LEU A 295 14.82 -15.63 -5.89
N PRO A 296 15.17 -16.83 -6.38
CA PRO A 296 14.56 -18.06 -5.91
C PRO A 296 14.83 -18.28 -4.42
N GLY A 297 13.77 -18.54 -3.65
CA GLY A 297 13.85 -18.85 -2.21
C GLY A 297 13.90 -17.64 -1.28
N SER A 298 14.13 -16.41 -1.80
CA SER A 298 14.14 -15.19 -0.97
C SER A 298 12.77 -14.51 -0.86
N LEU A 299 11.84 -14.84 -1.77
CA LEU A 299 10.52 -14.22 -1.86
C LEU A 299 9.41 -15.18 -1.41
N TYR A 300 8.65 -14.77 -0.41
CA TYR A 300 7.49 -15.47 0.12
C TYR A 300 6.21 -14.72 -0.23
N GLU A 301 5.31 -15.36 -0.98
CA GLU A 301 4.06 -14.74 -1.41
C GLU A 301 2.95 -14.96 -0.38
N VAL A 302 2.25 -13.88 -0.04
CA VAL A 302 1.09 -13.89 0.83
C VAL A 302 -0.12 -13.41 0.05
N GLU A 303 -1.03 -14.33 -0.24
CA GLU A 303 -2.31 -14.03 -0.87
C GLU A 303 -3.29 -13.45 0.17
N TYR A 304 -3.74 -12.22 -0.06
CA TYR A 304 -4.63 -11.47 0.82
C TYR A 304 -5.92 -12.25 1.12
N GLU A 305 -6.53 -12.83 0.07
CA GLU A 305 -7.77 -13.59 0.17
C GLU A 305 -7.60 -14.82 1.08
N ALA A 306 -6.45 -15.50 1.02
CA ALA A 306 -6.12 -16.61 1.91
C ALA A 306 -5.84 -16.14 3.34
N MET A 307 -5.19 -14.99 3.50
CA MET A 307 -4.93 -14.39 4.82
C MET A 307 -6.23 -14.03 5.55
N VAL A 308 -7.21 -13.45 4.84
CA VAL A 308 -8.46 -13.04 5.49
C VAL A 308 -9.48 -14.17 5.66
N SER A 309 -9.43 -15.21 4.82
CA SER A 309 -10.32 -16.37 4.92
C SER A 309 -9.86 -17.43 5.91
N ASN A 310 -8.55 -17.61 6.10
CA ASN A 310 -7.98 -18.49 7.11
C ASN A 310 -6.83 -17.83 7.88
N PRO A 311 -7.14 -16.86 8.77
CA PRO A 311 -6.14 -16.08 9.47
C PRO A 311 -5.15 -16.89 10.29
N TYR A 312 -5.62 -17.95 10.96
CA TYR A 312 -4.77 -18.79 11.81
C TYR A 312 -3.68 -19.49 11.00
N GLU A 313 -4.06 -20.27 9.98
CA GLU A 313 -3.08 -21.00 9.17
C GLU A 313 -2.19 -20.07 8.35
N SER A 314 -2.76 -19.00 7.78
CA SER A 314 -1.99 -18.03 7.00
C SER A 314 -0.98 -17.28 7.87
N THR A 315 -1.34 -16.92 9.11
CA THR A 315 -0.41 -16.31 10.07
C THR A 315 0.69 -17.28 10.48
N ARG A 316 0.34 -18.55 10.74
CA ARG A 316 1.34 -19.57 11.09
C ARG A 316 2.36 -19.75 9.97
N ARG A 317 1.91 -19.92 8.72
CA ARG A 317 2.80 -20.05 7.56
C ARG A 317 3.64 -18.81 7.31
N LEU A 318 3.08 -17.61 7.52
CA LEU A 318 3.83 -16.35 7.45
C LEU A 318 4.96 -16.32 8.48
N LEU A 319 4.69 -16.65 9.75
CA LEU A 319 5.72 -16.68 10.79
C LEU A 319 6.78 -17.75 10.50
N ASP A 320 6.38 -18.95 10.06
CA ASP A 320 7.30 -20.02 9.66
C ASP A 320 8.23 -19.56 8.53
N ALA A 321 7.67 -18.91 7.49
CA ALA A 321 8.46 -18.34 6.40
C ALA A 321 9.43 -17.27 6.88
N CYS A 322 9.02 -16.45 7.86
CA CYS A 322 9.89 -15.47 8.52
C CYS A 322 10.93 -16.10 9.45
N GLY A 323 10.80 -17.38 9.83
CA GLY A 323 11.66 -18.01 10.84
C GLY A 323 11.33 -17.56 12.26
N LEU A 324 10.10 -17.15 12.50
CA LEU A 324 9.57 -16.71 13.79
C LEU A 324 8.75 -17.84 14.42
N SER A 325 8.83 -17.98 15.74
CA SER A 325 7.97 -18.90 16.47
C SER A 325 6.52 -18.41 16.49
N TRP A 326 5.59 -19.31 16.79
CA TRP A 326 4.18 -18.94 16.93
C TRP A 326 3.97 -17.97 18.11
N SER A 327 3.17 -16.92 17.88
CA SER A 327 2.69 -16.01 18.93
C SER A 327 1.20 -15.72 18.74
N PRO A 328 0.34 -15.97 19.74
CA PRO A 328 -1.09 -15.67 19.63
C PRO A 328 -1.37 -14.17 19.47
N LYS A 329 -0.44 -13.29 19.90
CA LYS A 329 -0.58 -11.83 19.74
C LYS A 329 -0.69 -11.41 18.27
N CYS A 330 -0.16 -12.22 17.34
CA CYS A 330 -0.27 -11.96 15.90
C CYS A 330 -1.71 -12.01 15.38
N LEU A 331 -2.61 -12.73 16.05
CA LEU A 331 -4.05 -12.73 15.72
C LEU A 331 -4.79 -11.53 16.34
N ASP A 332 -4.24 -10.97 17.42
CA ASP A 332 -4.76 -9.79 18.13
C ASP A 332 -4.14 -8.47 17.62
N PHE A 333 -3.64 -8.45 16.38
CA PHE A 333 -2.89 -7.31 15.82
C PHE A 333 -3.62 -5.96 15.91
N HIS A 334 -4.95 -5.98 15.86
CA HIS A 334 -5.83 -4.81 15.93
C HIS A 334 -5.84 -4.13 17.32
N ARG A 335 -5.27 -4.78 18.35
CA ARG A 335 -5.16 -4.26 19.72
C ARG A 335 -3.86 -3.49 19.97
N THR A 336 -2.93 -3.50 19.02
CA THR A 336 -1.62 -2.86 19.16
C THR A 336 -1.76 -1.34 19.18
N LYS A 337 -1.03 -0.68 20.10
CA LYS A 337 -1.05 0.80 20.27
C LYS A 337 -0.06 1.54 19.37
N ARG A 338 0.52 0.85 18.37
CA ARG A 338 1.51 1.43 17.47
C ARG A 338 0.86 2.49 16.57
N VAL A 339 1.56 3.58 16.32
CA VAL A 339 1.14 4.60 15.34
C VAL A 339 1.33 4.04 13.94
N ILE A 340 0.29 4.13 13.10
CA ILE A 340 0.28 3.56 11.75
C ILE A 340 0.07 4.69 10.73
N GLY A 341 1.12 5.05 9.99
CA GLY A 341 1.05 6.07 8.95
C GLY A 341 0.66 5.51 7.58
N THR A 342 -0.63 5.21 7.34
CA THR A 342 -1.09 4.68 6.05
C THR A 342 -2.59 4.92 5.81
N SER A 343 -3.03 4.90 4.55
CA SER A 343 -4.47 4.97 4.19
C SER A 343 -5.27 3.74 4.65
N SER A 344 -4.63 2.67 5.09
CA SER A 344 -5.29 1.48 5.68
C SER A 344 -5.52 1.55 7.19
N VAL A 345 -5.15 2.64 7.88
CA VAL A 345 -5.12 2.69 9.37
C VAL A 345 -6.42 2.23 10.02
N ASP A 346 -7.57 2.72 9.55
CA ASP A 346 -8.88 2.37 10.14
C ASP A 346 -9.29 0.91 9.87
N GLN A 347 -8.71 0.30 8.84
CA GLN A 347 -8.98 -1.09 8.46
C GLN A 347 -8.22 -2.06 9.37
N VAL A 348 -6.97 -1.74 9.71
CA VAL A 348 -6.12 -2.60 10.55
C VAL A 348 -6.32 -2.39 12.05
N LYS A 349 -7.03 -1.34 12.46
CA LYS A 349 -7.56 -1.14 13.83
C LYS A 349 -8.82 -1.99 14.12
N ARG A 350 -9.19 -2.92 13.22
CA ARG A 350 -10.33 -3.82 13.36
C ARG A 350 -9.85 -5.28 13.25
N PRO A 351 -10.56 -6.24 13.85
CA PRO A 351 -10.35 -7.66 13.55
C PRO A 351 -10.42 -7.92 12.04
N ILE A 352 -9.82 -9.02 11.57
CA ILE A 352 -9.89 -9.43 10.17
C ILE A 352 -11.35 -9.55 9.72
N TYR A 353 -11.62 -9.07 8.52
CA TYR A 353 -12.93 -9.13 7.87
C TYR A 353 -12.75 -9.43 6.37
N THR A 354 -13.78 -10.05 5.77
CA THR A 354 -13.76 -10.51 4.37
C THR A 354 -14.52 -9.57 3.42
N HIS A 355 -15.17 -8.53 3.93
CA HIS A 355 -15.99 -7.59 3.14
C HIS A 355 -15.23 -6.88 1.99
N SER A 356 -13.89 -6.85 2.04
CA SER A 356 -13.05 -6.30 0.97
C SER A 356 -12.69 -7.31 -0.12
N VAL A 357 -13.01 -8.60 0.05
CA VAL A 357 -12.82 -9.63 -0.98
C VAL A 357 -13.94 -9.56 -1.99
N ALA A 358 -13.59 -9.58 -3.28
CA ALA A 358 -14.52 -9.46 -4.41
C ALA A 358 -15.40 -8.19 -4.35
N ARG A 359 -14.89 -7.12 -3.73
CA ARG A 359 -15.55 -5.80 -3.67
C ARG A 359 -15.77 -5.25 -5.09
N TRP A 360 -14.87 -5.55 -6.02
CA TRP A 360 -14.98 -5.12 -7.42
C TRP A 360 -16.29 -5.54 -8.09
N LYS A 361 -16.90 -6.68 -7.70
CA LYS A 361 -18.16 -7.17 -8.27
C LYS A 361 -19.33 -6.20 -8.07
N ARG A 362 -19.33 -5.44 -6.97
CA ARG A 362 -20.36 -4.43 -6.67
C ARG A 362 -20.28 -3.22 -7.61
N TYR A 363 -19.13 -3.06 -8.26
CA TYR A 363 -18.83 -1.96 -9.18
C TYR A 363 -18.59 -2.47 -10.61
N GLU A 364 -18.95 -3.72 -10.93
CA GLU A 364 -18.65 -4.38 -12.21
C GLU A 364 -19.11 -3.53 -13.41
N GLN A 365 -20.30 -2.92 -13.31
CA GLN A 365 -20.85 -2.03 -14.33
C GLN A 365 -20.07 -0.72 -14.56
N HIS A 366 -19.23 -0.31 -13.61
CA HIS A 366 -18.48 0.95 -13.64
C HIS A 366 -17.01 0.79 -14.03
N ILE A 367 -16.50 -0.44 -14.07
CA ILE A 367 -15.05 -0.73 -14.16
C ILE A 367 -14.64 -1.40 -15.47
N GLY A 368 -15.39 -1.19 -16.56
CA GLY A 368 -15.15 -1.81 -17.87
C GLY A 368 -13.69 -1.78 -18.33
N GLN A 369 -13.00 -0.65 -18.17
CA GLN A 369 -11.57 -0.52 -18.48
C GLN A 369 -10.68 -1.54 -17.74
N LEU A 370 -10.97 -1.83 -16.46
CA LEU A 370 -10.22 -2.85 -15.72
C LEU A 370 -10.57 -4.26 -16.20
N LEU A 371 -11.82 -4.52 -16.53
CA LEU A 371 -12.26 -5.83 -17.02
C LEU A 371 -11.61 -6.17 -18.38
N GLU A 372 -11.44 -5.17 -19.24
CA GLU A 372 -10.68 -5.29 -20.49
C GLU A 372 -9.19 -5.54 -20.25
N ILE A 373 -8.60 -4.91 -19.23
CA ILE A 373 -7.19 -5.12 -18.88
C ILE A 373 -6.98 -6.50 -18.23
N PHE A 374 -7.95 -7.01 -17.44
CA PHE A 374 -7.87 -8.26 -16.68
C PHE A 374 -8.96 -9.29 -17.07
N PRO A 375 -9.05 -9.71 -18.35
CA PRO A 375 -10.12 -10.60 -18.82
C PRO A 375 -10.05 -12.01 -18.21
N GLU A 376 -8.90 -12.43 -17.68
CA GLU A 376 -8.74 -13.68 -16.95
C GLU A 376 -9.49 -13.72 -15.62
N GLN A 377 -9.66 -12.56 -14.96
CA GLN A 377 -10.33 -12.48 -13.66
C GLN A 377 -11.85 -12.64 -13.78
N VAL A 378 -12.41 -12.19 -14.91
CA VAL A 378 -13.83 -12.39 -15.25
C VAL A 378 -14.10 -13.86 -15.52
N ARG A 379 -13.24 -14.52 -16.30
CA ARG A 379 -13.36 -15.95 -16.63
C ARG A 379 -13.26 -16.84 -15.39
N ALA A 380 -12.35 -16.53 -14.47
CA ALA A 380 -12.18 -17.29 -13.23
C ALA A 380 -13.36 -17.14 -12.25
N SER A 381 -14.18 -16.09 -12.39
CA SER A 381 -15.27 -15.78 -11.45
C SER A 381 -16.66 -16.22 -11.91
N GLY A 382 -16.78 -16.81 -13.11
CA GLY A 382 -18.04 -17.31 -13.67
C GLY A 382 -19.02 -16.22 -14.14
N SER A 383 -18.60 -14.96 -14.22
CA SER A 383 -19.43 -13.87 -14.75
C SER A 383 -19.65 -14.07 -16.26
N PRO A 384 -20.89 -14.00 -16.78
CA PRO A 384 -21.13 -13.99 -18.21
C PRO A 384 -20.44 -12.77 -18.82
N GLY A 385 -19.47 -13.00 -19.70
CA GLY A 385 -18.62 -11.94 -20.25
C GLY A 385 -19.43 -10.80 -20.86
N LEU A 386 -18.89 -9.58 -20.74
CA LEU A 386 -19.46 -8.36 -21.34
C LEU A 386 -19.80 -8.60 -22.82
N PRO A 387 -20.97 -8.14 -23.30
CA PRO A 387 -21.29 -8.18 -24.72
C PRO A 387 -20.23 -7.36 -25.47
N ARG A 388 -19.62 -7.96 -26.50
CA ARG A 388 -18.73 -7.25 -27.41
C ARG A 388 -19.56 -6.19 -28.13
N GLY A 389 -19.30 -4.92 -27.83
CA GLY A 389 -19.80 -3.76 -28.58
C GLY A 389 -19.01 -3.53 -29.85
#